data_AF-A0A7Y3BPE0-F1
#
_entry.id   AF-A0A7Y3BPE0-F1
#
_cell.length_a   1.000
_cell.length_b   1.000
_cell.length_c   1.000
_cell.angle_alpha   90.00
_cell.angle_beta   90.00
_cell.angle_gamma   90.00
#
_symmetry.space_group_name_H-M   'P 1'
#
loop_
_entity.id
_entity.type
_entity.pdbx_description
1 polymer ?
#
loop_
_entity_poly.entity_id
_entity_poly.type
_entity_poly.pdbx_seq_one_letter_code
_entity_poly.pdbx_strand_id
1 'polypeptide(L)'
;MLRVFLTSSVLLLAVLLSSDSFCGEASAETTPAASAEPSPEASPEAPAEPQHQLRIATLAPRQSDLGRAFQQLRKELKEVTNGQVKLKMYDGGVAGDEMTVVRKMRVGQLDGALLTSTGLGALVPQVLVLQAPGLITNYPALDDVRAKLGPDLVALFDKAGYELISWGDSGQVRIFSKHKIQHPNDLRNVRPWVWRGSPTMKAFIEAAGANGVTMGLPEVFSALQTGMVDTVIASSIGVLAFQWHTKLKTMTKPGGG
;
A
#
# COMPACT_ATOMS: atom_id res chain seq x y z
N MET A 1 24.96 22.38 -8.43
CA MET A 1 23.66 22.91 -7.95
C MET A 1 22.65 21.77 -8.06
N LEU A 2 22.51 20.95 -7.01
CA LEU A 2 21.75 19.69 -7.06
C LEU A 2 20.31 19.94 -6.59
N ARG A 3 19.36 19.97 -7.52
CA ARG A 3 17.92 20.10 -7.23
C ARG A 3 17.34 18.70 -6.99
N VAL A 4 17.22 18.29 -5.74
CA VAL A 4 16.62 17.00 -5.38
C VAL A 4 15.15 17.23 -5.03
N PHE A 5 14.24 16.85 -5.94
CA PHE A 5 12.80 16.94 -5.71
C PHE A 5 12.26 15.58 -5.27
N LEU A 6 11.63 15.55 -4.09
CA LEU A 6 10.97 14.38 -3.50
C LEU A 6 9.57 14.21 -4.11
N THR A 7 9.33 13.08 -4.77
CA THR A 7 8.13 12.80 -5.58
C THR A 7 7.23 11.75 -4.92
N SER A 8 5.96 11.72 -5.36
CA SER A 8 4.80 11.02 -4.79
C SER A 8 5.07 9.63 -4.19
N SER A 9 4.58 9.39 -2.97
CA SER A 9 4.54 8.04 -2.41
C SER A 9 3.36 7.28 -3.04
N VAL A 10 3.70 6.35 -3.92
CA VAL A 10 2.78 5.43 -4.58
C VAL A 10 2.36 4.34 -3.61
N LEU A 11 1.07 4.01 -3.62
CA LEU A 11 0.45 2.97 -2.82
C LEU A 11 -0.24 1.97 -3.75
N LEU A 12 -0.19 0.66 -3.46
CA LEU A 12 -0.65 -0.35 -4.40
C LEU A 12 -1.19 -1.59 -3.72
N LEU A 13 -2.36 -2.06 -4.16
CA LEU A 13 -2.93 -3.34 -3.73
C LEU A 13 -2.47 -4.44 -4.68
N ALA A 14 -1.66 -5.39 -4.18
CA ALA A 14 -1.24 -6.60 -4.91
C ALA A 14 -1.91 -7.83 -4.30
N VAL A 15 -2.47 -8.71 -5.13
CA VAL A 15 -3.11 -9.97 -4.73
C VAL A 15 -2.38 -11.16 -5.36
N LEU A 16 -2.17 -12.23 -4.61
CA LEU A 16 -1.64 -13.52 -5.07
C LEU A 16 -2.80 -14.38 -5.58
N LEU A 17 -2.75 -14.78 -6.85
CA LEU A 17 -3.70 -15.74 -7.40
C LEU A 17 -3.18 -17.16 -7.17
N SER A 18 -3.95 -17.98 -6.44
CA SER A 18 -3.83 -19.44 -6.49
C SER A 18 -4.63 -19.96 -7.68
N SER A 19 -3.94 -20.53 -8.67
CA SER A 19 -4.56 -21.09 -9.87
C SER A 19 -5.23 -22.42 -9.56
N ASP A 20 -6.55 -22.45 -9.37
CA ASP A 20 -7.33 -23.67 -9.53
C ASP A 20 -8.29 -23.52 -10.72
N SER A 21 -8.12 -24.43 -11.66
CA SER A 21 -8.80 -24.50 -12.95
C SER A 21 -10.23 -24.96 -12.77
N PHE A 22 -11.20 -24.19 -13.28
CA PHE A 22 -12.60 -24.61 -13.36
C PHE A 22 -12.90 -25.09 -14.78
N CYS A 23 -12.87 -26.42 -14.97
CA CYS A 23 -13.35 -27.10 -16.17
C CYS A 23 -14.30 -28.20 -15.68
N GLY A 24 -15.56 -28.15 -16.10
CA GLY A 24 -16.59 -29.08 -15.63
C GLY A 24 -17.95 -28.80 -16.27
N GLU A 25 -18.05 -29.18 -17.54
CA GLU A 25 -19.26 -29.23 -18.37
C GLU A 25 -20.12 -30.44 -17.95
N ALA A 26 -21.45 -30.28 -17.85
CA ALA A 26 -22.37 -31.42 -17.88
C ALA A 26 -23.77 -31.01 -18.37
N SER A 27 -24.18 -31.73 -19.41
CA SER A 27 -25.37 -31.58 -20.25
C SER A 27 -26.71 -31.84 -19.55
N ALA A 28 -27.74 -31.26 -20.15
CA ALA A 28 -29.15 -31.43 -19.85
C ALA A 28 -29.71 -32.81 -20.25
N GLU A 29 -30.69 -33.31 -19.50
CA GLU A 29 -31.65 -34.31 -19.94
C GLU A 29 -33.04 -33.97 -19.38
N THR A 30 -34.09 -34.18 -20.19
CA THR A 30 -35.46 -33.66 -19.98
C THR A 30 -36.48 -34.79 -19.89
N THR A 31 -37.53 -34.58 -19.06
CA THR A 31 -38.94 -35.11 -19.14
C THR A 31 -39.28 -36.34 -18.25
N PRO A 32 -40.54 -36.55 -17.75
CA PRO A 32 -41.74 -35.68 -17.59
C PRO A 32 -42.31 -35.58 -16.15
N ALA A 33 -43.32 -34.72 -16.03
CA ALA A 33 -44.12 -34.35 -14.87
C ALA A 33 -44.83 -35.48 -14.10
N ALA A 34 -44.86 -35.35 -12.77
CA ALA A 34 -45.87 -35.95 -11.89
C ALA A 34 -46.12 -35.04 -10.66
N SER A 35 -47.40 -34.70 -10.46
CA SER A 35 -48.08 -34.42 -9.18
C SER A 35 -47.55 -33.30 -8.27
N ALA A 36 -48.32 -32.22 -8.20
CA ALA A 36 -48.15 -31.12 -7.27
C ALA A 36 -48.36 -31.55 -5.80
N GLU A 37 -47.27 -31.58 -5.03
CA GLU A 37 -47.29 -31.55 -3.57
C GLU A 37 -47.15 -30.09 -3.08
N PRO A 38 -47.74 -29.73 -1.91
CA PRO A 38 -47.75 -28.36 -1.42
C PRO A 38 -46.32 -27.90 -1.07
N SER A 39 -45.96 -26.73 -1.58
CA SER A 39 -44.66 -26.08 -1.42
C SER A 39 -44.19 -26.06 0.04
N PRO A 40 -42.98 -26.55 0.36
CA PRO A 40 -42.38 -26.25 1.66
C PRO A 40 -42.06 -24.76 1.68
N GLU A 41 -42.55 -24.07 2.71
CA GLU A 41 -42.13 -22.70 3.04
C GLU A 41 -40.61 -22.62 2.98
N ALA A 42 -40.11 -21.68 2.17
CA ALA A 42 -38.70 -21.40 2.03
C ALA A 42 -38.12 -21.12 3.42
N SER A 43 -37.35 -22.08 3.93
CA SER A 43 -36.50 -21.85 5.09
C SER A 43 -35.61 -20.64 4.78
N PRO A 44 -35.41 -19.70 5.73
CA PRO A 44 -34.51 -18.58 5.50
C PRO A 44 -33.14 -19.15 5.13
N GLU A 45 -32.73 -18.87 3.90
CA GLU A 45 -31.45 -19.27 3.34
C GLU A 45 -30.37 -18.82 4.34
N ALA A 46 -29.74 -19.78 5.00
CA ALA A 46 -28.64 -19.50 5.90
C ALA A 46 -27.60 -18.67 5.12
N PRO A 47 -27.03 -17.59 5.69
CA PRO A 47 -26.06 -16.79 4.97
C PRO A 47 -24.96 -17.72 4.46
N ALA A 48 -24.79 -17.79 3.12
CA ALA A 48 -23.79 -18.65 2.51
C ALA A 48 -22.44 -18.46 3.21
N GLU A 49 -21.84 -19.55 3.70
CA GLU A 49 -20.51 -19.46 4.28
C GLU A 49 -19.54 -18.94 3.21
N PRO A 50 -18.64 -18.00 3.55
CA PRO A 50 -17.74 -17.41 2.58
C PRO A 50 -16.83 -18.50 2.02
N GLN A 51 -16.99 -18.80 0.75
CA GLN A 51 -16.21 -19.81 0.03
C GLN A 51 -14.73 -19.39 -0.09
N HIS A 52 -14.46 -18.09 -0.08
CA HIS A 52 -13.10 -17.55 -0.18
C HIS A 52 -12.85 -16.44 0.85
N GLN A 53 -11.74 -16.54 1.58
CA GLN A 53 -11.27 -15.50 2.48
C GLN A 53 -9.96 -14.90 1.96
N LEU A 54 -9.99 -13.60 1.65
CA LEU A 54 -8.81 -12.84 1.22
C LEU A 54 -8.21 -12.10 2.42
N ARG A 55 -6.97 -12.45 2.78
CA ARG A 55 -6.19 -11.87 3.88
C ARG A 55 -5.29 -10.77 3.34
N ILE A 56 -5.70 -9.52 3.55
CA ILE A 56 -5.00 -8.34 3.03
C ILE A 56 -4.39 -7.53 4.18
N ALA A 57 -3.13 -7.15 4.06
CA ALA A 57 -2.46 -6.29 5.05
C ALA A 57 -2.22 -4.86 4.54
N THR A 58 -2.25 -3.90 5.46
CA THR A 58 -1.87 -2.51 5.17
C THR A 58 -1.23 -1.86 6.39
N LEU A 59 -0.31 -0.93 6.14
CA LEU A 59 0.23 -0.06 7.19
C LEU A 59 -0.69 1.13 7.50
N ALA A 60 -1.65 1.42 6.62
CA ALA A 60 -2.58 2.51 6.85
C ALA A 60 -3.39 2.28 8.13
N PRO A 61 -3.47 3.27 9.04
CA PRO A 61 -4.34 3.17 10.19
C PRO A 61 -5.80 3.01 9.77
N ARG A 62 -6.56 2.18 10.49
CA ARG A 62 -7.96 1.89 10.17
C ARG A 62 -8.84 3.14 10.10
N GLN A 63 -8.53 4.16 10.90
CA GLN A 63 -9.27 5.43 10.96
C GLN A 63 -8.88 6.43 9.86
N SER A 64 -7.82 6.15 9.09
CA SER A 64 -7.42 7.01 7.96
C SER A 64 -8.45 6.94 6.81
N ASP A 65 -8.41 7.91 5.90
CA ASP A 65 -9.28 7.94 4.71
C ASP A 65 -9.23 6.65 3.90
N LEU A 66 -8.01 6.15 3.75
CA LEU A 66 -7.73 4.88 3.10
C LEU A 66 -8.29 3.69 3.87
N GLY A 67 -8.14 3.68 5.21
CA GLY A 67 -8.76 2.67 6.06
C GLY A 67 -10.29 2.65 5.91
N ARG A 68 -10.92 3.83 5.83
CA ARG A 68 -12.36 3.98 5.57
C ARG A 68 -12.74 3.46 4.18
N ALA A 69 -11.94 3.74 3.16
CA ALA A 69 -12.14 3.20 1.80
C ALA A 69 -12.11 1.67 1.79
N PHE A 70 -11.20 1.02 2.53
CA PHE A 70 -11.21 -0.44 2.65
C PHE A 70 -12.41 -1.00 3.40
N GLN A 71 -12.92 -0.29 4.41
CA GLN A 71 -14.16 -0.72 5.07
C GLN A 71 -15.34 -0.66 4.09
N GLN A 72 -15.36 0.33 3.20
CA GLN A 72 -16.38 0.45 2.16
C GLN A 72 -16.23 -0.65 1.11
N LEU A 73 -15.02 -0.88 0.58
CA LEU A 73 -14.71 -1.98 -0.34
C LEU A 73 -15.13 -3.33 0.23
N ARG A 74 -14.92 -3.56 1.52
CA ARG A 74 -15.35 -4.81 2.18
C ARG A 74 -16.87 -5.00 2.17
N LYS A 75 -17.64 -3.92 2.29
CA LYS A 75 -19.12 -3.98 2.23
C LYS A 75 -19.58 -4.26 0.80
N GLU A 76 -19.06 -3.49 -0.15
CA GLU A 76 -19.38 -3.62 -1.57
C GLU A 76 -19.01 -5.01 -2.10
N LEU A 77 -17.84 -5.54 -1.73
CA LEU A 77 -17.42 -6.88 -2.13
C LEU A 77 -18.36 -7.96 -1.58
N LYS A 78 -18.83 -7.79 -0.33
CA LYS A 78 -19.80 -8.71 0.26
C LYS A 78 -21.13 -8.67 -0.50
N GLU A 79 -21.59 -7.49 -0.89
CA GLU A 79 -22.84 -7.31 -1.64
C GLU A 79 -22.73 -7.89 -3.06
N VAL A 80 -21.68 -7.54 -3.81
CA VAL A 80 -21.48 -8.00 -5.19
C VAL A 80 -21.26 -9.51 -5.28
N THR A 81 -20.62 -10.12 -4.27
CA THR A 81 -20.34 -11.56 -4.25
C THR A 81 -21.39 -12.38 -3.51
N ASN A 82 -22.51 -11.76 -3.08
CA ASN A 82 -23.53 -12.41 -2.24
C ASN A 82 -22.92 -13.12 -1.02
N GLY A 83 -21.86 -12.55 -0.44
CA GLY A 83 -21.14 -13.09 0.71
C GLY A 83 -20.11 -14.19 0.41
N GLN A 84 -19.94 -14.63 -0.84
CA GLN A 84 -19.01 -15.69 -1.20
C GLN A 84 -17.55 -15.30 -0.95
N VAL A 85 -17.20 -14.01 -1.09
CA VAL A 85 -15.85 -13.50 -0.82
C VAL A 85 -15.83 -12.65 0.44
N LYS A 86 -14.97 -13.01 1.39
CA LYS A 86 -14.75 -12.27 2.64
C LYS A 86 -13.36 -11.64 2.69
N LEU A 87 -13.33 -10.32 2.74
CA LEU A 87 -12.11 -9.54 2.94
C LEU A 87 -11.74 -9.45 4.43
N LYS A 88 -10.59 -10.01 4.81
CA LYS A 88 -9.98 -9.89 6.14
C LYS A 88 -8.81 -8.92 6.08
N MET A 89 -9.04 -7.70 6.57
CA MET A 89 -8.05 -6.62 6.61
C MET A 89 -7.21 -6.69 7.91
N TYR A 90 -5.89 -6.58 7.76
CA TYR A 90 -4.92 -6.39 8.82
C TYR A 90 -4.36 -4.96 8.73
N ASP A 91 -5.04 -4.02 9.37
CA ASP A 91 -4.74 -2.58 9.30
C ASP A 91 -3.61 -2.16 10.26
N GLY A 92 -3.03 -0.98 10.03
CA GLY A 92 -2.10 -0.33 10.96
C GLY A 92 -0.81 -1.11 11.25
N GLY A 93 -0.41 -2.02 10.35
CA GLY A 93 0.84 -2.77 10.52
C GLY A 93 0.81 -3.88 11.57
N VAL A 94 -0.38 -4.34 11.99
CA VAL A 94 -0.49 -5.53 12.88
C VAL A 94 0.09 -6.80 12.26
N ALA A 95 0.20 -6.84 10.92
CA ALA A 95 0.84 -7.92 10.18
C ALA A 95 2.38 -7.76 10.08
N GLY A 96 2.95 -6.70 10.65
CA GLY A 96 4.35 -6.30 10.51
C GLY A 96 4.56 -5.19 9.49
N ASP A 97 5.82 -4.76 9.35
CA ASP A 97 6.25 -3.77 8.35
C ASP A 97 6.24 -4.38 6.93
N GLU A 98 6.36 -3.56 5.87
CA GLU A 98 6.15 -3.99 4.48
C GLU A 98 7.04 -5.16 4.05
N MET A 99 8.30 -5.20 4.48
CA MET A 99 9.19 -6.33 4.17
C MET A 99 8.69 -7.64 4.80
N THR A 100 8.11 -7.58 6.00
CA THR A 100 7.50 -8.73 6.67
C THR A 100 6.21 -9.14 5.97
N VAL A 101 5.40 -8.16 5.55
CA VAL A 101 4.16 -8.40 4.78
C VAL A 101 4.47 -9.07 3.44
N VAL A 102 5.45 -8.57 2.69
CA VAL A 102 5.93 -9.19 1.45
C VAL A 102 6.41 -10.62 1.68
N ARG A 103 7.16 -10.88 2.76
CA ARG A 103 7.57 -12.24 3.11
C ARG A 103 6.38 -13.16 3.40
N LYS A 104 5.37 -12.66 4.12
CA LYS A 104 4.13 -13.40 4.43
C LYS A 104 3.31 -13.69 3.17
N MET A 105 3.28 -12.77 2.21
CA MET A 105 2.68 -13.00 0.89
C MET A 105 3.40 -14.14 0.18
N ARG A 106 4.73 -14.10 0.06
CA ARG A 106 5.52 -15.14 -0.63
C ARG A 106 5.28 -16.57 -0.13
N VAL A 107 4.93 -16.73 1.15
CA VAL A 107 4.66 -18.04 1.77
C VAL A 107 3.16 -18.35 1.91
N GLY A 108 2.28 -17.57 1.27
CA GLY A 108 0.83 -17.78 1.28
C GLY A 108 0.16 -17.54 2.64
N GLN A 109 0.79 -16.81 3.57
CA GLN A 109 0.16 -16.39 4.83
C GLN A 109 -0.74 -15.15 4.68
N LEU A 110 -0.48 -14.35 3.65
CA LEU A 110 -1.31 -13.23 3.23
C LEU A 110 -1.60 -13.40 1.74
N ASP A 111 -2.83 -13.14 1.35
CA ASP A 111 -3.26 -13.25 -0.05
C ASP A 111 -2.98 -11.94 -0.78
N GLY A 112 -2.75 -10.84 -0.06
CA GLY A 112 -2.34 -9.59 -0.66
C GLY A 112 -1.99 -8.51 0.34
N ALA A 113 -1.59 -7.36 -0.17
CA ALA A 113 -1.25 -6.23 0.65
C ALA A 113 -1.37 -4.92 -0.11
N LEU A 114 -1.64 -3.87 0.66
CA LEU A 114 -1.45 -2.51 0.24
C LEU A 114 -0.04 -2.07 0.62
N LEU A 115 0.82 -1.88 -0.37
CA LEU A 115 2.24 -1.60 -0.22
C LEU A 115 2.57 -0.22 -0.76
N THR A 116 3.51 0.47 -0.10
CA THR A 116 4.17 1.63 -0.68
C THR A 116 5.26 1.19 -1.66
N SER A 117 5.90 2.17 -2.31
CA SER A 117 7.08 1.93 -3.13
C SER A 117 8.18 1.11 -2.44
N THR A 118 8.28 1.13 -1.10
CA THR A 118 9.24 0.32 -0.34
C THR A 118 8.96 -1.18 -0.51
N GLY A 119 7.74 -1.63 -0.21
CA GLY A 119 7.33 -3.03 -0.36
C GLY A 119 7.21 -3.46 -1.81
N LEU A 120 6.74 -2.56 -2.69
CA LEU A 120 6.64 -2.85 -4.11
C LEU A 120 8.01 -3.06 -4.76
N GLY A 121 9.02 -2.29 -4.36
CA GLY A 121 10.40 -2.50 -4.80
C GLY A 121 10.95 -3.87 -4.43
N ALA A 122 10.47 -4.45 -3.32
CA ALA A 122 10.85 -5.79 -2.91
C ALA A 122 10.19 -6.89 -3.77
N LEU A 123 9.06 -6.58 -4.43
CA LEU A 123 8.40 -7.47 -5.39
C LEU A 123 8.99 -7.29 -6.80
N VAL A 124 8.93 -6.05 -7.29
CA VAL A 124 9.34 -5.64 -8.64
C VAL A 124 10.16 -4.34 -8.52
N PRO A 125 11.50 -4.41 -8.49
CA PRO A 125 12.37 -3.24 -8.33
C PRO A 125 12.19 -2.14 -9.39
N GLN A 126 11.70 -2.50 -10.57
CA GLN A 126 11.48 -1.58 -11.70
C GLN A 126 10.43 -0.51 -11.37
N VAL A 127 9.47 -0.80 -10.48
CA VAL A 127 8.44 0.16 -10.06
C VAL A 127 9.04 1.39 -9.36
N LEU A 128 10.28 1.27 -8.84
CA LEU A 128 10.98 2.36 -8.18
C LEU A 128 11.32 3.51 -9.15
N VAL A 129 11.23 3.31 -10.47
CA VAL A 129 11.37 4.38 -11.46
C VAL A 129 10.33 5.49 -11.28
N LEU A 130 9.13 5.14 -10.79
CA LEU A 130 8.04 6.11 -10.57
C LEU A 130 8.32 7.09 -9.42
N GLN A 131 9.27 6.76 -8.54
CA GLN A 131 9.68 7.59 -7.40
C GLN A 131 11.10 8.15 -7.57
N ALA A 132 11.66 8.08 -8.78
CA ALA A 132 12.96 8.65 -9.06
C ALA A 132 12.93 10.17 -8.75
N PRO A 133 13.81 10.67 -7.87
CA PRO A 133 13.82 12.08 -7.51
C PRO A 133 14.00 12.97 -8.74
N GLY A 134 13.16 14.00 -8.86
CA GLY A 134 13.22 14.98 -9.96
C GLY A 134 12.57 14.58 -11.28
N LEU A 135 12.18 13.32 -11.48
CA LEU A 135 11.61 12.87 -12.75
C LEU A 135 10.11 13.23 -12.91
N ILE A 136 9.32 13.02 -11.85
CA ILE A 136 7.85 13.20 -11.87
C ILE A 136 7.43 14.22 -10.82
N THR A 137 7.16 15.46 -11.21
CA THR A 137 6.96 16.57 -10.27
C THR A 137 5.49 16.88 -9.97
N ASN A 138 4.55 16.34 -10.73
CA ASN A 138 3.12 16.61 -10.60
C ASN A 138 2.28 15.36 -10.92
N TYR A 139 1.03 15.34 -10.45
CA TYR A 139 0.12 14.20 -10.63
C TYR A 139 -0.26 13.95 -12.09
N PRO A 140 -0.58 14.96 -12.94
CA PRO A 140 -0.85 14.71 -14.35
C PRO A 140 0.29 13.97 -15.06
N ALA A 141 1.54 14.38 -14.82
CA ALA A 141 2.71 13.68 -15.35
C ALA A 141 2.86 12.25 -14.78
N LEU A 142 2.51 12.04 -13.50
CA LEU A 142 2.52 10.71 -12.89
C LEU A 142 1.48 9.80 -13.54
N ASP A 143 0.27 10.30 -13.76
CA ASP A 143 -0.83 9.57 -14.36
C ASP A 143 -0.55 9.24 -15.83
N ASP A 144 0.03 10.19 -16.58
CA ASP A 144 0.48 9.96 -17.96
C ASP A 144 1.56 8.87 -18.03
N VAL A 145 2.53 8.89 -17.10
CA VAL A 145 3.58 7.87 -17.03
C VAL A 145 2.99 6.51 -16.63
N ARG A 146 2.07 6.47 -15.67
CA ARG A 146 1.37 5.23 -15.27
C ARG A 146 0.52 4.67 -16.41
N ALA A 147 -0.15 5.50 -17.19
CA ALA A 147 -0.93 5.06 -18.34
C ALA A 147 -0.03 4.43 -19.41
N LYS A 148 1.14 5.01 -19.66
CA LYS A 148 2.08 4.52 -20.68
C LYS A 148 2.87 3.28 -20.24
N LEU A 149 3.34 3.26 -18.98
CA LEU A 149 4.11 2.14 -18.41
C LEU A 149 3.23 1.07 -17.76
N GLY A 150 1.92 1.31 -17.65
CA GLY A 150 0.97 0.42 -16.99
C GLY A 150 1.05 -1.03 -17.46
N PRO A 151 0.94 -1.30 -18.77
CA PRO A 151 1.04 -2.66 -19.31
C PRO A 151 2.37 -3.36 -18.97
N ASP A 152 3.48 -2.64 -19.05
CA ASP A 152 4.81 -3.18 -18.73
C ASP A 152 4.92 -3.50 -17.24
N LEU A 153 4.40 -2.62 -16.38
CA LEU A 153 4.40 -2.84 -14.93
C LEU A 153 3.50 -4.01 -14.54
N VAL A 154 2.30 -4.11 -15.11
CA VAL A 154 1.39 -5.26 -14.90
C VAL A 154 2.10 -6.56 -15.28
N ALA A 155 2.70 -6.63 -16.47
CA ALA A 155 3.41 -7.82 -16.93
C ALA A 155 4.59 -8.21 -16.01
N LEU A 156 5.27 -7.23 -15.42
CA LEU A 156 6.34 -7.49 -14.44
C LEU A 156 5.79 -8.05 -13.12
N PHE A 157 4.66 -7.55 -12.63
CA PHE A 157 4.00 -8.10 -11.44
C PHE A 157 3.46 -9.51 -11.70
N ASP A 158 2.82 -9.74 -12.84
CA ASP A 158 2.30 -11.06 -13.23
C ASP A 158 3.43 -12.08 -13.31
N LYS A 159 4.57 -11.70 -13.93
CA LYS A 159 5.78 -12.54 -13.98
C LYS A 159 6.36 -12.83 -12.60
N ALA A 160 6.22 -11.90 -11.66
CA ALA A 160 6.61 -12.10 -10.27
C ALA A 160 5.57 -12.90 -9.45
N GLY A 161 4.43 -13.28 -10.06
CA GLY A 161 3.36 -14.05 -9.44
C GLY A 161 2.33 -13.20 -8.68
N TYR A 162 2.24 -11.90 -8.96
CA TYR A 162 1.34 -10.97 -8.28
C TYR A 162 0.41 -10.28 -9.27
N GLU A 163 -0.88 -10.19 -8.94
CA GLU A 163 -1.84 -9.40 -9.70
C GLU A 163 -1.88 -7.97 -9.18
N LEU A 164 -1.75 -7.02 -10.10
CA LEU A 164 -1.82 -5.60 -9.84
C LEU A 164 -3.28 -5.11 -9.87
N ILE A 165 -3.88 -4.84 -8.70
CA ILE A 165 -5.31 -4.50 -8.64
C ILE A 165 -5.58 -3.01 -8.95
N SER A 166 -4.89 -2.10 -8.26
CA SER A 166 -5.13 -0.67 -8.41
C SER A 166 -4.01 0.18 -7.82
N TRP A 167 -3.80 1.34 -8.43
CA TRP A 167 -2.91 2.40 -7.95
C TRP A 167 -3.64 3.30 -6.96
N GLY A 168 -2.93 3.66 -5.89
CA GLY A 168 -3.30 4.71 -4.96
C GLY A 168 -2.18 5.72 -4.80
N ASP A 169 -2.55 6.94 -4.43
CA ASP A 169 -1.59 8.00 -4.12
C ASP A 169 -1.68 8.34 -2.64
N SER A 170 -0.53 8.25 -1.96
CA SER A 170 -0.43 8.65 -0.56
C SER A 170 0.07 10.09 -0.39
N GLY A 171 0.26 10.82 -1.49
CA GLY A 171 0.64 12.23 -1.49
C GLY A 171 2.09 12.49 -1.91
N GLN A 172 2.37 13.74 -2.28
CA GLN A 172 3.74 14.22 -2.48
C GLN A 172 4.54 14.19 -1.17
N VAL A 173 5.76 13.65 -1.26
CA VAL A 173 6.66 13.50 -0.13
C VAL A 173 7.35 14.84 0.17
N ARG A 174 7.43 15.18 1.46
CA ARG A 174 8.08 16.39 1.96
C ARG A 174 8.94 16.05 3.17
N ILE A 175 9.86 16.95 3.51
CA ILE A 175 10.66 16.82 4.71
C ILE A 175 9.91 17.55 5.83
N PHE A 176 9.63 16.83 6.91
CA PHE A 176 9.07 17.36 8.14
C PHE A 176 10.10 17.23 9.24
N SER A 177 10.30 18.27 10.05
CA SER A 177 11.33 18.25 11.07
C SER A 177 10.92 19.03 12.33
N LYS A 178 11.56 18.70 13.45
CA LYS A 178 11.59 19.56 14.64
C LYS A 178 12.40 20.84 14.42
N HIS A 179 13.36 20.80 13.49
CA HIS A 179 14.27 21.89 13.15
C HIS A 179 13.88 22.53 11.81
N LYS A 180 14.34 23.74 11.54
CA LYS A 180 14.13 24.37 10.23
C LYS A 180 15.11 23.77 9.23
N ILE A 181 14.59 23.24 8.13
CA ILE A 181 15.38 22.73 6.99
C ILE A 181 15.14 23.68 5.82
N GLN A 182 16.19 24.35 5.34
CA GLN A 182 16.11 25.24 4.18
C GLN A 182 16.90 24.68 3.00
N HIS A 183 18.03 24.03 3.26
CA HIS A 183 18.89 23.48 2.23
C HIS A 183 19.11 21.98 2.42
N PRO A 184 19.38 21.22 1.34
CA PRO A 184 19.66 19.78 1.45
C PRO A 184 20.77 19.44 2.46
N ASN A 185 21.79 20.30 2.58
CA ASN A 185 22.89 20.12 3.54
C ASN A 185 22.47 20.23 5.01
N ASP A 186 21.33 20.86 5.32
CA ASP A 186 20.82 20.95 6.69
C ASP A 186 20.43 19.57 7.23
N LEU A 187 20.17 18.60 6.34
CA LEU A 187 19.89 17.22 6.72
C LEU A 187 21.06 16.58 7.49
N ARG A 188 22.29 17.08 7.33
CA ARG A 188 23.47 16.59 8.06
C ARG A 188 23.45 16.93 9.55
N ASN A 189 22.68 17.95 9.91
CA ASN A 189 22.61 18.49 11.28
C ASN A 189 21.41 17.93 12.06
N VAL A 190 20.64 17.03 11.46
CA VAL A 190 19.44 16.44 12.04
C VAL A 190 19.54 14.91 12.02
N ARG A 191 18.57 14.23 12.64
CA ARG A 191 18.48 12.76 12.68
C ARG A 191 17.30 12.32 11.82
N PRO A 192 17.48 12.21 10.49
CA PRO A 192 16.42 11.77 9.60
C PRO A 192 16.14 10.28 9.79
N TRP A 193 14.87 9.92 9.86
CA TRP A 193 14.45 8.54 9.75
C TRP A 193 14.71 8.01 8.34
N VAL A 194 15.18 6.76 8.24
CA VAL A 194 15.24 5.98 6.99
C VAL A 194 14.39 4.72 7.16
N TRP A 195 13.44 4.52 6.26
CA TRP A 195 12.58 3.35 6.30
C TRP A 195 13.37 2.10 5.94
N ARG A 196 13.37 1.12 6.84
CA ARG A 196 13.93 -0.21 6.61
C ARG A 196 13.41 -0.81 5.29
N GLY A 197 14.34 -1.16 4.40
CA GLY A 197 14.02 -1.75 3.10
C GLY A 197 13.77 -0.76 1.97
N SER A 198 13.84 0.56 2.22
CA SER A 198 13.66 1.58 1.18
C SER A 198 15.01 2.02 0.56
N PRO A 199 15.40 1.50 -0.62
CA PRO A 199 16.65 1.89 -1.26
C PRO A 199 16.64 3.36 -1.68
N THR A 200 15.49 3.86 -2.16
CA THR A 200 15.34 5.24 -2.64
C THR A 200 15.50 6.25 -1.51
N MET A 201 14.89 6.00 -0.35
CA MET A 201 15.01 6.90 0.80
C MET A 201 16.44 6.90 1.35
N LYS A 202 17.07 5.73 1.44
CA LYS A 202 18.48 5.60 1.84
C LYS A 202 19.39 6.40 0.90
N ALA A 203 19.26 6.18 -0.41
CA ALA A 203 20.06 6.88 -1.42
C ALA A 203 19.86 8.40 -1.37
N PHE A 204 18.63 8.88 -1.13
CA PHE A 204 18.34 10.30 -0.97
C PHE A 204 19.09 10.91 0.23
N ILE A 205 19.04 10.26 1.39
CA ILE A 205 19.70 10.73 2.61
C ILE A 205 21.23 10.73 2.45
N GLU A 206 21.79 9.67 1.85
CA GLU A 206 23.22 9.56 1.55
C GLU A 206 23.66 10.62 0.54
N ALA A 207 22.85 10.91 -0.49
CA ALA A 207 23.12 11.95 -1.47
C ALA A 207 23.10 13.37 -0.86
N ALA A 208 22.31 13.60 0.19
CA ALA A 208 22.37 14.83 1.00
C ALA A 208 23.61 14.87 1.94
N GLY A 209 24.34 13.76 2.04
CA GLY A 209 25.49 13.57 2.91
C GLY A 209 25.15 13.49 4.40
N ALA A 210 23.90 13.14 4.71
CA ALA A 210 23.41 12.92 6.06
C ALA A 210 23.44 11.42 6.40
N ASN A 211 23.48 11.11 7.70
CA ASN A 211 23.36 9.74 8.18
C ASN A 211 22.00 9.58 8.86
N GLY A 212 21.15 8.72 8.31
CA GLY A 212 19.81 8.48 8.84
C GLY A 212 19.73 7.30 9.80
N VAL A 213 18.75 7.34 10.70
CA VAL A 213 18.45 6.24 11.62
C VAL A 213 17.48 5.28 10.94
N THR A 214 17.92 4.05 10.68
CA THR A 214 17.10 3.05 9.99
C THR A 214 16.18 2.33 10.97
N MET A 215 14.87 2.41 10.75
CA MET A 215 13.86 1.65 11.50
C MET A 215 12.59 1.43 10.68
N GLY A 216 11.69 0.59 11.19
CA GLY A 216 10.41 0.32 10.55
C GLY A 216 9.39 1.40 10.86
N LEU A 217 8.40 1.55 9.98
CA LEU A 217 7.35 2.57 10.14
C LEU A 217 6.62 2.52 11.51
N PRO A 218 6.31 1.35 12.10
CA PRO A 218 5.66 1.28 13.41
C PRO A 218 6.49 1.88 14.57
N GLU A 219 7.81 1.95 14.43
CA GLU A 219 8.74 2.42 15.47
C GLU A 219 8.86 3.96 15.49
N VAL A 220 8.48 4.62 14.39
CA VAL A 220 8.79 6.05 14.13
C VAL A 220 8.14 7.00 15.12
N PHE A 221 6.88 6.78 15.51
CA PHE A 221 6.20 7.67 16.45
C PHE A 221 6.90 7.70 17.82
N SER A 222 7.28 6.54 18.34
CA SER A 222 8.05 6.42 19.58
C SER A 222 9.45 7.02 19.44
N ALA A 223 10.10 6.82 18.30
CA ALA A 223 11.40 7.42 18.01
C ALA A 223 11.33 8.97 17.92
N LEU A 224 10.24 9.53 17.41
CA LEU A 224 9.97 10.97 17.42
C LEU A 224 9.70 11.50 18.84
N GLN A 225 9.02 10.72 19.68
CA GLN A 225 8.76 11.09 21.08
C GLN A 225 10.07 11.14 21.90
N THR A 226 10.90 10.12 21.78
CA THR A 226 12.19 10.01 22.48
C THR A 226 13.27 10.93 21.90
N GLY A 227 13.10 11.39 20.66
CA GLY A 227 14.09 12.22 19.98
C GLY A 227 15.21 11.44 19.28
N MET A 228 15.12 10.10 19.25
CA MET A 228 16.00 9.24 18.47
C MET A 228 16.01 9.65 16.99
N VAL A 229 14.85 10.04 16.46
CA VAL A 229 14.73 10.78 15.19
C VAL A 229 14.01 12.11 15.44
N ASP A 230 14.30 13.10 14.61
CA ASP A 230 13.68 14.41 14.68
C ASP A 230 13.17 14.91 13.32
N THR A 231 13.41 14.13 12.26
CA THR A 231 13.11 14.47 10.88
C THR A 231 12.57 13.25 10.15
N VAL A 232 11.49 13.43 9.40
CA VAL A 232 10.85 12.38 8.58
C VAL A 232 10.64 12.87 7.17
N ILE A 233 10.77 11.97 6.20
CA ILE A 233 10.52 12.23 4.79
C ILE A 233 9.29 11.41 4.41
N ALA A 234 8.14 12.09 4.35
CA ALA A 234 6.84 11.45 4.19
C ALA A 234 5.84 12.38 3.51
N SER A 235 4.71 11.84 3.08
CA SER A 235 3.61 12.68 2.61
C SER A 235 2.87 13.34 3.77
N SER A 236 2.20 14.46 3.51
CA SER A 236 1.38 15.14 4.52
C SER A 236 0.25 14.25 5.04
N ILE A 237 -0.32 13.40 4.18
CA ILE A 237 -1.36 12.43 4.54
C ILE A 237 -0.78 11.43 5.54
N GLY A 238 0.43 10.89 5.30
CA GLY A 238 1.10 9.98 6.23
C GLY A 238 1.41 10.64 7.57
N VAL A 239 1.94 11.86 7.56
CA VAL A 239 2.25 12.63 8.79
C VAL A 239 1.01 12.90 9.65
N LEU A 240 -0.15 13.10 9.04
CA LEU A 240 -1.42 13.23 9.73
C LEU A 240 -1.92 11.88 10.24
N ALA A 241 -1.98 10.86 9.38
CA ALA A 241 -2.48 9.53 9.70
C ALA A 241 -1.72 8.87 10.86
N PHE A 242 -0.40 9.01 10.91
CA PHE A 242 0.45 8.47 11.98
C PHE A 242 0.66 9.43 13.16
N GLN A 243 -0.06 10.57 13.17
CA GLN A 243 0.01 11.59 14.21
C GLN A 243 1.41 12.20 14.44
N TRP A 244 2.31 12.09 13.46
CA TRP A 244 3.67 12.63 13.54
C TRP A 244 3.70 14.17 13.61
N HIS A 245 2.67 14.83 13.08
CA HIS A 245 2.49 16.28 13.18
C HIS A 245 2.52 16.81 14.63
N THR A 246 2.18 15.97 15.62
CA THR A 246 2.24 16.35 17.04
C THR A 246 3.66 16.52 17.58
N LYS A 247 4.67 16.02 16.84
CA LYS A 247 6.09 16.05 17.25
C LYS A 247 6.97 16.87 16.30
N LEU A 248 6.44 17.30 15.17
CA LEU A 248 7.17 17.99 14.10
C LEU A 248 6.68 19.42 14.00
N LYS A 249 7.59 20.38 13.80
CA LYS A 249 7.28 21.82 13.84
C LYS A 249 7.33 22.47 12.47
N THR A 250 8.10 21.91 11.55
CA THR A 250 8.35 22.50 10.24
C THR A 250 8.05 21.48 9.14
N MET A 251 7.71 22.01 7.96
CA MET A 251 7.53 21.25 6.73
C MET A 251 8.17 22.05 5.60
N THR A 252 8.96 21.39 4.76
CA THR A 252 9.52 22.03 3.56
C THR A 252 8.43 22.30 2.53
N LYS A 253 8.53 23.43 1.81
CA LYS A 253 7.58 23.75 0.75
C LYS A 253 7.67 22.71 -0.39
N PRO A 254 6.55 22.38 -1.04
CA PRO A 254 6.62 21.63 -2.30
C PRO A 254 7.44 22.42 -3.32
N GLY A 255 8.45 21.78 -3.91
CA GLY A 255 9.25 22.37 -4.98
C GLY A 255 10.22 23.50 -4.60
N GLY A 256 10.44 23.77 -3.30
CA GLY A 256 11.36 24.83 -2.85
C GLY A 256 12.64 24.26 -2.24
N GLY A 257 13.79 24.61 -2.83
CA GLY A 257 15.10 24.43 -2.20
C GLY A 257 15.48 25.56 -1.25
#